data_AF-A0A8X6WNI9-F1
#
_entry.id   AF-A0A8X6WNI9-F1
#
_cell.length_a   1.000
_cell.length_b   1.000
_cell.length_c   1.000
_cell.angle_alpha   90.00
_cell.angle_beta   90.00
_cell.angle_gamma   90.00
#
_symmetry.space_group_name_H-M   'P 1'
#
loop_
_entity.id
_entity.type
_entity.pdbx_description
1 polymer ?
#
loop_
_entity_poly.entity_id
_entity_poly.type
_entity_poly.pdbx_seq_one_letter_code
_entity_poly.pdbx_strand_id
1 'polypeptide(L)'
;MVPNCDANGDYMPMQCFQGSKFCSCYDKSGNPITQPSTKLKSCKCMVQKHEAQRLIGNFIPQCETDGTYKKTQCNGSTGYCYCVNLMTGEKKGDAKRGMMNC
;
A
#
# COMPACT_ATOMS: atom_id res chain seq x y z
N MET A 1 3.96 21.78 -11.38
CA MET A 1 3.63 20.35 -11.51
C MET A 1 2.14 20.22 -11.26
N VAL A 2 1.37 19.74 -12.23
CA VAL A 2 -0.08 19.50 -12.05
C VAL A 2 -0.24 18.08 -11.51
N PRO A 3 -0.90 17.87 -10.36
CA PRO A 3 -1.09 16.53 -9.81
C PRO A 3 -2.12 15.75 -10.64
N ASN A 4 -1.89 14.44 -10.75
CA ASN A 4 -2.83 13.51 -11.36
C ASN A 4 -3.97 13.25 -10.38
N CYS A 5 -5.21 13.53 -10.78
CA CYS A 5 -6.41 13.25 -9.99
C CYS A 5 -7.27 12.18 -10.67
N ASP A 6 -8.08 11.47 -9.88
CA ASP A 6 -9.10 10.56 -10.40
C ASP A 6 -10.36 11.33 -10.86
N ALA A 7 -11.36 10.59 -11.37
CA ALA A 7 -12.60 11.17 -11.88
C ALA A 7 -13.45 11.90 -10.81
N ASN A 8 -13.21 11.63 -9.53
CA ASN A 8 -13.88 12.30 -8.41
C ASN A 8 -13.13 13.55 -7.96
N GLY A 9 -11.94 13.82 -8.53
CA GLY A 9 -11.06 14.90 -8.12
C GLY A 9 -10.13 14.55 -6.96
N ASP A 10 -10.14 13.29 -6.48
CA ASP A 10 -9.20 12.82 -5.47
C ASP A 10 -7.80 12.68 -6.08
N TYR A 11 -6.76 12.90 -5.28
CA TYR A 11 -5.40 12.66 -5.74
C TYR A 11 -5.19 11.19 -6.10
N MET A 12 -4.63 10.93 -7.29
CA MET A 12 -4.21 9.58 -7.62
C MET A 12 -3.12 9.13 -6.64
N PRO A 13 -3.15 7.88 -6.16
CA PRO A 13 -2.20 7.38 -5.18
C PRO A 13 -0.73 7.51 -5.59
N MET A 14 -0.41 7.46 -6.88
CA MET A 14 0.97 7.54 -7.39
C MET A 14 1.13 8.80 -8.23
N GLN A 15 2.09 9.65 -7.85
CA GLN A 15 2.44 10.87 -8.56
C GLN A 15 3.89 10.77 -9.02
N CYS A 16 4.13 10.87 -10.32
CA CYS A 16 5.47 10.79 -10.90
C CYS A 16 5.89 12.16 -11.44
N PHE A 17 7.13 12.58 -11.16
CA PHE A 17 7.65 13.88 -11.54
C PHE A 17 8.02 13.89 -13.04
N GLN A 18 7.39 14.77 -13.82
CA GLN A 18 7.65 14.91 -15.26
C GLN A 18 9.14 15.13 -15.54
N GLY A 19 9.67 14.40 -16.52
CA GLY A 19 11.11 14.42 -16.87
C GLY A 19 12.00 13.59 -15.95
N SER A 20 11.45 12.86 -14.97
CA SER A 20 12.20 11.97 -14.09
C SER A 20 11.52 10.61 -13.92
N LYS A 21 12.25 9.63 -13.37
CA LYS A 21 11.70 8.33 -12.96
C LYS A 21 11.21 8.29 -11.52
N PHE A 22 11.27 9.42 -10.80
CA PHE A 22 10.86 9.46 -9.41
C PHE A 22 9.35 9.54 -9.31
N CYS A 23 8.79 8.74 -8.41
CA CYS A 23 7.40 8.80 -8.03
C CYS A 23 7.27 8.85 -6.51
N SER A 24 6.16 9.37 -6.01
CA SER A 24 5.79 9.36 -4.60
C SER A 24 4.34 8.90 -4.44
N CYS A 25 4.04 8.28 -3.30
CA CYS A 25 2.68 7.93 -2.95
C CYS A 25 2.00 9.06 -2.17
N TYR A 26 0.73 9.32 -2.46
CA TYR A 26 -0.09 10.36 -1.84
C TYR A 26 -1.40 9.77 -1.31
N ASP A 27 -1.94 10.39 -0.27
CA ASP A 27 -3.31 10.15 0.16
C ASP A 27 -4.31 10.88 -0.76
N LYS A 28 -5.61 10.65 -0.56
CA LYS A 28 -6.67 11.25 -1.37
C LYS A 28 -6.70 12.78 -1.28
N SER A 29 -6.24 13.34 -0.17
CA SER A 29 -6.18 14.78 0.10
C SER A 29 -4.94 15.45 -0.49
N GLY A 30 -4.00 14.68 -1.03
CA GLY A 30 -2.76 15.18 -1.60
C GLY A 30 -1.61 15.33 -0.61
N ASN A 31 -1.69 14.69 0.57
CA ASN A 31 -0.54 14.63 1.48
C ASN A 31 0.43 13.52 1.05
N PRO A 32 1.75 13.80 1.00
CA PRO A 32 2.73 12.78 0.65
C PRO A 32 2.87 11.73 1.75
N ILE A 33 2.70 10.46 1.38
CA ILE A 33 2.86 9.31 2.28
C ILE A 33 4.30 8.78 2.22
N THR A 34 4.93 8.82 1.05
CA THR A 34 6.31 8.33 0.86
C THR A 34 7.22 9.39 0.28
N GLN A 35 8.52 9.23 0.53
CA GLN A 35 9.54 10.00 -0.20
C GLN A 35 9.60 9.57 -1.67
N PRO A 36 10.11 10.45 -2.56
CA PRO A 36 10.32 10.12 -3.97
C PRO A 36 11.25 8.92 -4.14
N SER A 37 10.83 7.97 -4.98
CA SER A 37 11.60 6.76 -5.28
C SER A 37 11.41 6.34 -6.73
N THR A 38 12.48 5.85 -7.35
CA THR A 38 12.46 5.27 -8.70
C THR A 38 12.03 3.80 -8.71
N LYS A 39 11.84 3.20 -7.52
CA LYS A 39 11.51 1.78 -7.36
C LYS A 39 10.03 1.54 -7.12
N LEU A 40 9.21 2.58 -6.96
CA LEU A 40 7.79 2.41 -6.71
C LEU A 40 7.11 1.71 -7.89
N LYS A 41 6.36 0.65 -7.58
CA LYS A 41 5.53 -0.10 -8.53
C LYS A 41 4.05 0.01 -8.23
N SER A 42 3.70 0.25 -6.97
CA SER A 42 2.32 0.45 -6.51
C SER A 42 2.33 1.42 -5.34
N CYS A 43 1.18 2.07 -5.11
CA CYS A 43 0.94 2.87 -3.91
C CYS A 43 -0.23 2.34 -3.08
N LYS A 44 -0.91 1.28 -3.56
CA LYS A 44 -2.16 0.80 -2.94
C LYS A 44 -1.94 0.31 -1.50
N CYS A 45 -0.87 -0.44 -1.26
CA CYS A 45 -0.56 -0.92 0.09
C CYS A 45 -0.22 0.24 1.02
N MET A 46 0.61 1.20 0.58
CA MET A 46 1.02 2.34 1.39
C MET A 46 -0.17 3.23 1.78
N VAL A 47 -1.08 3.49 0.84
CA VAL A 47 -2.32 4.23 1.13
C VAL A 47 -3.17 3.49 2.15
N GLN A 48 -3.43 2.18 1.94
CA GLN A 48 -4.21 1.41 2.91
C GLN A 48 -3.57 1.35 4.30
N LYS A 49 -2.24 1.22 4.35
CA LYS A 49 -1.48 1.26 5.60
C LYS A 49 -1.66 2.59 6.32
N HIS A 50 -1.51 3.70 5.61
CA HIS A 50 -1.68 5.05 6.14
C HIS A 50 -3.08 5.25 6.72
N GLU A 51 -4.12 4.86 5.99
CA GLU A 51 -5.51 4.96 6.46
C GLU A 51 -5.79 4.05 7.66
N ALA A 52 -5.30 2.80 7.62
CA ALA A 52 -5.49 1.85 8.71
C ALA A 52 -4.82 2.31 10.02
N GLN A 53 -3.67 2.99 9.94
CA GLN A 53 -2.96 3.52 11.10
C GLN A 53 -3.74 4.61 11.86
N ARG A 54 -4.71 5.27 11.21
CA ARG A 54 -5.55 6.30 11.83
C ARG A 54 -6.71 5.71 12.64
N LEU A 55 -6.97 4.41 12.52
CA LEU A 55 -8.10 3.73 13.14
C LEU A 55 -7.60 2.64 14.09
N ILE A 56 -7.90 2.79 15.38
CA ILE A 56 -7.50 1.83 16.41
C ILE A 56 -8.21 0.48 16.16
N GLY A 57 -7.45 -0.61 16.21
CA GLY A 57 -7.96 -1.97 16.04
C GLY A 57 -8.07 -2.43 14.58
N ASN A 58 -7.82 -1.56 13.60
CA ASN A 58 -7.77 -1.97 12.21
C ASN A 58 -6.54 -2.83 11.90
N PHE A 59 -6.71 -3.76 10.97
CA PHE A 59 -5.58 -4.50 10.40
C PHE A 59 -4.69 -3.56 9.59
N ILE A 60 -3.43 -3.45 9.97
CA ILE A 60 -2.41 -2.67 9.25
C ILE A 60 -1.70 -3.61 8.27
N PRO A 61 -1.85 -3.42 6.95
CA PRO A 61 -1.17 -4.26 5.97
C PRO A 61 0.34 -4.05 6.00
N GLN A 62 1.07 -5.11 5.68
CA GLN A 62 2.52 -5.07 5.47
C GLN A 62 2.84 -4.76 4.01
N CYS A 63 3.67 -3.75 3.79
CA CYS A 63 4.09 -3.32 2.45
C CYS A 63 5.59 -3.55 2.25
N GLU A 64 5.98 -3.77 1.00
CA GLU A 64 7.36 -3.69 0.55
C GLU A 64 7.76 -2.24 0.25
N THR A 65 9.07 -2.00 0.08
CA THR A 65 9.61 -0.65 -0.18
C THR A 65 9.25 -0.11 -1.57
N ASP A 66 8.86 -0.98 -2.51
CA ASP A 66 8.30 -0.59 -3.81
C ASP A 66 6.79 -0.29 -3.76
N GLY A 67 6.20 -0.31 -2.56
CA GLY A 67 4.80 0.00 -2.29
C GLY A 67 3.80 -1.10 -2.66
N THR A 68 4.30 -2.25 -3.12
CA THR A 68 3.49 -3.48 -3.23
C THR A 68 3.21 -4.08 -1.85
N TYR A 69 2.25 -5.01 -1.79
CA TYR A 69 2.00 -5.78 -0.57
C TYR A 69 3.09 -6.82 -0.37
N LYS A 70 3.50 -7.06 0.88
CA LYS A 70 4.25 -8.27 1.22
C LYS A 70 3.42 -9.49 0.85
N LYS A 71 4.05 -10.50 0.24
CA LYS A 71 3.34 -11.71 -0.24
C LYS A 71 2.58 -12.42 0.89
N THR A 72 3.18 -12.48 2.07
CA THR A 72 2.52 -12.90 3.31
C THR A 72 2.06 -11.68 4.09
N GLN A 73 0.77 -11.65 4.44
CA GLN A 73 0.18 -10.70 5.37
C GLN A 73 -0.11 -11.40 6.70
N CYS A 74 0.20 -10.76 7.82
CA CYS A 74 0.03 -11.33 9.15
C CYS A 74 -0.67 -10.34 10.08
N ASN A 75 -1.84 -10.71 10.61
CA ASN A 75 -2.53 -9.91 11.60
C ASN A 75 -1.94 -10.16 12.99
N GLY A 76 -1.15 -9.20 13.49
CA GLY A 76 -0.49 -9.31 14.80
C GLY A 76 -1.46 -9.46 15.97
N SER A 77 -2.68 -8.93 15.88
CA SER A 77 -3.68 -9.00 16.95
C SER A 77 -4.36 -10.36 17.05
N THR A 78 -4.47 -11.10 15.94
CA THR A 78 -5.16 -12.40 15.91
C THR A 78 -4.21 -13.59 15.68
N GLY A 79 -2.98 -13.31 15.26
CA GLY A 79 -1.97 -14.31 14.92
C GLY A 79 -2.20 -15.03 13.58
N TYR A 80 -3.22 -14.64 12.80
CA TYR A 80 -3.49 -15.23 11.49
C TYR A 80 -2.65 -14.59 10.39
N CYS A 81 -2.06 -15.43 9.56
CA CYS A 81 -1.35 -15.06 8.35
C CYS A 81 -1.99 -15.68 7.10
N TYR A 82 -1.89 -14.98 5.97
CA TYR A 82 -2.44 -15.41 4.68
C TYR A 82 -1.60 -14.86 3.52
N CYS A 83 -1.70 -15.51 2.36
CA CYS A 83 -1.06 -15.04 1.13
C CYS A 83 -1.91 -13.98 0.45
N VAL A 84 -1.28 -13.03 -0.24
CA VAL A 84 -1.98 -12.03 -1.05
C VAL A 84 -1.37 -11.86 -2.43
N ASN A 85 -2.15 -11.27 -3.33
CA ASN A 85 -1.63 -10.68 -4.56
C ASN A 85 -0.81 -9.41 -4.23
N LEU A 86 0.40 -9.31 -4.78
CA LEU A 86 1.34 -8.22 -4.51
C LEU A 86 0.82 -6.84 -4.96
N MET A 87 -0.03 -6.77 -5.98
CA MET A 87 -0.52 -5.51 -6.55
C MET A 87 -1.88 -5.12 -5.96
N THR A 88 -2.79 -6.08 -5.80
CA THR A 88 -4.18 -5.82 -5.42
C THR A 88 -4.44 -5.94 -3.93
N GLY A 89 -3.61 -6.71 -3.20
CA GLY A 89 -3.81 -7.06 -1.79
C GLY A 89 -4.83 -8.18 -1.58
N GLU A 90 -5.37 -8.77 -2.65
CA GLU A 90 -6.41 -9.80 -2.55
C GLU A 90 -5.86 -11.07 -1.90
N LYS A 91 -6.60 -11.57 -0.90
CA LYS A 91 -6.26 -12.81 -0.19
C LYS A 91 -6.32 -14.01 -1.14
N LYS A 92 -5.29 -14.85 -1.05
CA LYS A 92 -5.16 -16.12 -1.75
C LYS A 92 -5.14 -17.26 -0.74
N GLY A 93 -6.06 -18.21 -0.90
CA GLY A 93 -6.19 -19.39 -0.03
C GLY A 93 -6.64 -19.04 1.39
N ASP A 94 -6.42 -19.98 2.30
CA ASP A 94 -6.88 -19.87 3.68
C ASP A 94 -5.90 -19.13 4.59
N ALA A 95 -6.44 -18.52 5.65
CA ALA A 95 -5.62 -17.95 6.70
C ALA A 95 -5.28 -19.03 7.74
N LYS A 96 -4.02 -19.07 8.18
CA LYS A 96 -3.55 -20.00 9.22
C LYS A 96 -2.89 -19.21 10.35
N ARG A 97 -2.94 -19.73 11.57
CA ARG A 97 -2.19 -19.11 12.69
C ARG A 97 -0.71 -19.46 12.61
N GLY A 98 0.16 -18.50 12.90
CA GLY A 98 1.61 -18.69 12.92
C GLY A 98 2.29 -18.44 11.57
N MET A 99 3.48 -19.01 11.38
CA MET A 99 4.32 -18.75 10.20
C MET A 99 3.67 -19.24 8.91
N MET A 100 3.49 -18.32 7.96
CA MET A 100 2.97 -18.60 6.61
C MET A 100 4.03 -18.25 5.57
N ASN A 101 4.42 -19.23 4.77
CA ASN A 101 5.33 -19.03 3.64
C ASN A 101 4.53 -19.01 2.34
N CYS A 102 4.48 -17.82 1.77
CA CYS A 102 4.05 -17.54 0.40
C CYS A 102 5.34 -17.22 -0.38
#